data_AF-A0A1H0DPG5-F1
#
_entry.id   AF-A0A1H0DPG5-F1
#
_cell.length_a   1.000
_cell.length_b   1.000
_cell.length_c   1.000
_cell.angle_alpha   90.00
_cell.angle_beta   90.00
_cell.angle_gamma   90.00
#
_symmetry.space_group_name_H-M   'P 1'
#
loop_
_entity.id
_entity.type
_entity.pdbx_description
1 polymer ?
#
loop_
_entity_poly.entity_id
_entity_poly.type
_entity_poly.pdbx_seq_one_letter_code
_entity_poly.pdbx_strand_id
1 'polypeptide(L)'
;MKTSNTTRAVQAALIVAAIGCASTRALADISDYRFELVDPAVKAGPDKVITVRLMNQKTGKAVPGAVIFATRLDMAPEAMQEMVTKVTPVADAEPGTYRFQATLGMAGRWQLTLGAKIQGETGTLENKLVITAQP
;
A
#
# COMPACT_ATOMS: atom_id res chain seq x y z
N MET A 1 -1.84 84.73 -5.57
CA MET A 1 -1.97 83.93 -6.81
C MET A 1 -0.93 82.81 -6.70
N LYS A 2 -1.19 81.51 -6.66
CA LYS A 2 -2.24 80.61 -7.19
C LYS A 2 -2.25 79.34 -6.32
N THR A 3 -3.39 79.03 -5.68
CA THR A 3 -4.24 77.83 -5.84
C THR A 3 -3.68 76.48 -5.36
N SER A 4 -4.26 76.00 -4.25
CA SER A 4 -4.26 74.61 -3.77
C SER A 4 -5.17 73.74 -4.65
N ASN A 5 -4.83 72.47 -4.87
CA ASN A 5 -5.74 71.45 -5.40
C ASN A 5 -5.42 70.07 -4.80
N THR A 6 -6.17 69.70 -3.76
CA THR A 6 -6.35 68.33 -3.30
C THR A 6 -7.37 67.62 -4.20
N THR A 7 -7.05 66.44 -4.75
CA THR A 7 -8.07 65.42 -5.09
C THR A 7 -7.46 64.02 -5.02
N ARG A 8 -8.19 63.16 -4.32
CA ARG A 8 -8.00 61.72 -4.06
C ARG A 8 -7.86 60.90 -5.36
N ALA A 9 -7.18 59.75 -5.30
CA ALA A 9 -7.86 58.44 -5.38
C ALA A 9 -6.88 57.25 -5.49
N VAL A 10 -7.01 56.38 -4.49
CA VAL A 10 -7.14 54.91 -4.59
C VAL A 10 -5.91 54.07 -4.95
N GLN A 11 -5.66 53.17 -3.99
CA GLN A 11 -4.67 52.10 -3.92
C GLN A 11 -4.90 51.00 -4.97
N ALA A 12 -3.82 50.34 -5.37
CA ALA A 12 -3.87 48.93 -5.75
C ALA A 12 -2.58 48.24 -5.26
N ALA A 13 -2.62 47.73 -4.04
CA ALA A 13 -1.60 46.82 -3.52
C ALA A 13 -1.87 45.42 -4.11
N LEU A 14 -1.06 44.99 -5.07
CA LEU A 14 -1.04 43.61 -5.56
C LEU A 14 -0.27 42.74 -4.56
N ILE A 15 -0.97 42.21 -3.57
CA ILE A 15 -0.47 41.12 -2.73
C ILE A 15 -0.64 39.84 -3.54
N VAL A 16 0.44 39.35 -4.14
CA VAL A 16 0.50 37.99 -4.69
C VAL A 16 0.49 37.04 -3.50
N ALA A 17 -0.69 36.58 -3.11
CA ALA A 17 -0.84 35.47 -2.19
C ALA A 17 -0.36 34.19 -2.90
N ALA A 18 0.92 33.86 -2.73
CA ALA A 18 1.43 32.52 -2.98
C ALA A 18 0.78 31.60 -1.94
N ILE A 19 -0.44 31.12 -2.24
CA ILE A 19 -1.02 29.97 -1.56
C ILE A 19 -0.15 28.80 -1.96
N GLY A 20 0.90 28.56 -1.17
CA GLY A 20 1.56 27.27 -1.16
C GLY A 20 0.47 26.25 -0.86
N CYS A 21 0.14 25.42 -1.84
CA CYS A 21 -0.61 24.20 -1.63
C CYS A 21 0.24 23.32 -0.70
N ALA A 22 0.20 23.61 0.60
CA ALA A 22 0.48 22.63 1.63
C ALA A 22 -0.54 21.53 1.36
N SER A 23 -0.09 20.52 0.62
CA SER A 23 -0.82 19.30 0.41
C SER A 23 -0.96 18.70 1.79
N THR A 24 -2.04 19.04 2.49
CA THR A 24 -2.53 18.23 3.59
C THR A 24 -2.79 16.89 2.94
N ARG A 25 -1.79 16.01 2.99
CA ARG A 25 -2.01 14.59 2.75
C ARG A 25 -3.02 14.25 3.82
N ALA A 26 -4.30 14.24 3.45
CA ALA A 26 -5.33 13.64 4.28
C ALA A 26 -4.78 12.25 4.58
N LEU A 27 -4.42 12.04 5.84
CA LEU A 27 -3.93 10.74 6.30
C LEU A 27 -5.02 9.76 5.92
N ALA A 28 -4.70 8.86 5.00
CA ALA A 28 -5.65 7.83 4.63
C ALA A 28 -5.73 6.90 5.83
N ASP A 29 -6.93 6.55 6.25
CA ASP A 29 -7.04 5.59 7.34
C ASP A 29 -6.35 4.29 6.91
N ILE A 30 -5.76 3.53 7.84
CA ILE A 30 -5.07 2.29 7.48
C ILE A 30 -6.01 1.31 6.75
N SER A 31 -7.32 1.41 6.99
CA SER A 31 -8.37 0.67 6.29
C SER A 31 -8.59 1.06 4.82
N ASP A 32 -8.09 2.22 4.39
CA ASP A 32 -8.09 2.64 2.98
C ASP A 32 -7.01 1.91 2.17
N TYR A 33 -6.18 1.09 2.80
CA TYR A 33 -5.11 0.34 2.18
C TYR A 33 -5.42 -1.15 2.15
N ARG A 34 -5.02 -1.81 1.07
CA ARG A 34 -5.23 -3.25 0.90
C ARG A 34 -4.11 -3.87 0.10
N PHE A 35 -3.67 -5.05 0.52
CA PHE A 35 -2.88 -5.94 -0.31
C PHE A 35 -3.77 -6.66 -1.33
N GLU A 36 -3.29 -6.76 -2.55
CA GLU A 36 -3.90 -7.53 -3.63
C GLU A 36 -2.90 -8.56 -4.15
N LEU A 37 -3.35 -9.76 -4.44
CA LEU A 37 -2.55 -10.73 -5.17
C LEU A 37 -2.46 -10.30 -6.63
N VAL A 38 -1.24 -10.22 -7.16
CA VAL A 38 -1.04 -9.99 -8.60
C VAL A 38 -1.45 -11.23 -9.40
N ASP A 39 -1.11 -12.40 -8.86
CA ASP A 39 -1.57 -13.68 -9.37
C ASP A 39 -2.21 -14.49 -8.24
N PRO A 40 -3.54 -14.71 -8.27
CA PRO A 40 -4.21 -15.52 -7.27
C PRO A 40 -3.98 -17.03 -7.45
N ALA A 41 -3.49 -17.49 -8.60
CA ALA A 41 -3.32 -18.89 -8.93
C ALA A 41 -1.83 -19.23 -9.16
N VAL A 42 -1.23 -19.98 -8.24
CA VAL A 42 0.19 -20.33 -8.30
C VAL A 42 0.33 -21.84 -8.40
N LYS A 43 1.29 -22.35 -9.17
CA LYS A 43 1.55 -23.80 -9.16
C LYS A 43 2.09 -24.24 -7.80
N ALA A 44 1.64 -25.38 -7.31
CA ALA A 44 2.23 -26.06 -6.18
C ALA A 44 3.70 -26.41 -6.48
N GLY A 45 4.50 -26.47 -5.42
CA GLY A 45 5.92 -26.82 -5.47
C GLY A 45 6.80 -25.91 -4.62
N PRO A 46 8.11 -26.18 -4.63
CA PRO A 46 9.10 -25.37 -3.94
C PRO A 46 9.32 -24.03 -4.63
N ASP A 47 9.84 -23.08 -3.86
CA ASP A 47 10.39 -21.80 -4.34
C ASP A 47 9.45 -20.98 -5.23
N LYS A 48 8.16 -21.02 -4.93
CA LYS A 48 7.15 -20.25 -5.64
C LYS A 48 7.17 -18.81 -5.20
N VAL A 49 7.19 -17.92 -6.19
CA VAL A 49 7.16 -16.48 -5.95
C VAL A 49 5.71 -16.01 -5.97
N ILE A 50 5.22 -15.61 -4.81
CA ILE A 50 3.95 -14.95 -4.63
C ILE A 50 4.19 -13.45 -4.70
N THR A 51 3.48 -12.79 -5.60
CA THR A 51 3.58 -11.35 -5.80
C THR A 51 2.31 -10.68 -5.29
N VAL A 52 2.47 -9.72 -4.38
CA VAL A 52 1.38 -8.91 -3.85
C VAL A 52 1.64 -7.45 -4.14
N ARG A 53 0.58 -6.68 -4.28
CA ARG A 53 0.63 -5.23 -4.48
C ARG A 53 -0.12 -4.54 -3.36
N LEU A 54 0.47 -3.51 -2.78
CA LEU A 54 -0.23 -2.67 -1.81
C LEU A 54 -0.92 -1.53 -2.56
N MET A 55 -2.24 -1.44 -2.42
CA MET A 55 -3.07 -0.45 -3.08
C MET A 55 -3.72 0.48 -2.06
N ASN A 56 -3.70 1.78 -2.34
CA ASN A 56 -4.56 2.74 -1.68
C ASN A 56 -5.90 2.77 -2.43
N GLN A 57 -6.96 2.30 -1.79
CA GLN A 57 -8.29 2.12 -2.39
C GLN A 57 -8.97 3.44 -2.75
N LYS A 58 -8.65 4.53 -2.05
CA LYS A 58 -9.20 5.87 -2.35
C LYS A 58 -8.61 6.48 -3.61
N THR A 59 -7.32 6.29 -3.83
CA THR A 59 -6.59 6.90 -4.95
C THR A 59 -6.39 5.95 -6.14
N GLY A 60 -6.58 4.64 -5.94
CA GLY A 60 -6.30 3.61 -6.92
C GLY A 60 -4.81 3.43 -7.23
N LYS A 61 -3.92 3.98 -6.40
CA LYS A 61 -2.47 3.96 -6.64
C LYS A 61 -1.77 2.88 -5.81
N ALA A 62 -0.73 2.29 -6.39
CA ALA A 62 0.18 1.41 -5.66
C ALA A 62 1.02 2.22 -4.66
N VAL A 63 1.29 1.63 -3.50
CA VAL A 63 1.92 2.31 -2.36
C VAL A 63 3.30 1.71 -2.09
N PRO A 64 4.38 2.41 -2.52
CA PRO A 64 5.74 1.97 -2.25
C PRO A 64 6.16 2.23 -0.81
N GLY A 65 7.24 1.58 -0.38
CA GLY A 65 7.91 1.87 0.89
C GLY A 65 7.17 1.36 2.13
N ALA A 66 6.20 0.45 1.97
CA ALA A 66 5.62 -0.23 3.11
C ALA A 66 6.62 -1.24 3.68
N VAL A 67 6.70 -1.29 5.01
CA VAL A 67 7.56 -2.23 5.72
C VAL A 67 6.71 -3.41 6.14
N ILE A 68 6.88 -4.54 5.46
CA ILE A 68 6.21 -5.80 5.79
C ILE A 68 7.02 -6.50 6.87
N PHE A 69 6.41 -6.73 8.02
CA PHE A 69 7.09 -7.27 9.21
C PHE A 69 6.48 -8.58 9.70
N ALA A 70 5.23 -8.89 9.32
CA ALA A 70 4.59 -10.16 9.62
C ALA A 70 4.18 -10.84 8.32
N THR A 71 4.63 -12.08 8.14
CA THR A 71 4.30 -12.91 6.99
C THR A 71 4.02 -14.32 7.48
N ARG A 72 2.81 -14.83 7.23
CA ARG A 72 2.46 -16.22 7.56
C ARG A 72 1.70 -16.82 6.41
N LEU A 73 2.13 -17.99 5.95
CA LEU A 73 1.48 -18.74 4.88
C LEU A 73 1.06 -20.10 5.42
N ASP A 74 -0.24 -20.36 5.45
CA ASP A 74 -0.80 -21.62 5.96
C ASP A 74 -2.01 -22.09 5.15
N MET A 75 -2.57 -23.24 5.51
CA MET A 75 -3.76 -23.79 4.87
C MET A 75 -5.01 -23.68 5.76
N ALA A 76 -5.15 -22.57 6.50
CA ALA A 76 -6.34 -22.30 7.30
C ALA A 76 -7.67 -22.39 6.52
N PRO A 77 -7.78 -21.96 5.24
CA PRO A 77 -9.01 -22.11 4.46
C PRO A 77 -9.41 -23.58 4.21
N GLU A 78 -8.46 -24.50 4.34
CA GLU A 78 -8.65 -25.95 4.22
C GLU A 78 -8.72 -26.64 5.60
N ALA A 79 -8.89 -25.87 6.69
CA ALA A 79 -8.82 -26.36 8.07
C ALA A 79 -7.48 -27.03 8.46
N MET A 80 -6.40 -26.72 7.73
CA MET A 80 -5.05 -27.24 7.93
C MET A 80 -4.07 -26.12 8.32
N GLN A 81 -4.47 -25.25 9.25
CA GLN A 81 -3.68 -24.09 9.71
C GLN A 81 -2.33 -24.44 10.37
N GLU A 82 -2.14 -25.70 10.77
CA GLU A 82 -0.85 -26.20 11.29
C GLU A 82 0.19 -26.39 10.19
N MET A 83 -0.24 -26.50 8.92
CA MET A 83 0.66 -26.54 7.76
C MET A 83 1.18 -25.15 7.42
N VAL A 84 2.05 -24.63 8.27
CA VAL A 84 2.72 -23.34 8.06
C VAL A 84 3.97 -23.55 7.22
N THR A 85 4.14 -22.69 6.22
CA THR A 85 5.32 -22.72 5.34
C THR A 85 6.18 -21.49 5.56
N LYS A 86 7.49 -21.65 5.35
CA LYS A 86 8.43 -20.54 5.43
C LYS A 86 8.20 -19.59 4.26
N VAL A 87 8.06 -18.31 4.58
CA VAL A 87 7.93 -17.22 3.62
C VAL A 87 9.19 -16.37 3.70
N THR A 88 9.83 -16.11 2.56
CA THR A 88 11.04 -15.29 2.47
C THR A 88 10.77 -14.08 1.56
N PRO A 89 10.94 -12.83 2.02
CA PRO A 89 10.80 -11.66 1.16
C PRO A 89 11.92 -11.61 0.11
N VAL A 90 11.57 -11.15 -1.10
CA VAL A 90 12.49 -11.02 -2.24
C VAL A 90 12.65 -9.53 -2.58
N ALA A 91 13.90 -9.07 -2.75
CA ALA A 91 14.25 -7.64 -2.81
C ALA A 91 13.86 -6.92 -4.11
N ASP A 92 13.55 -7.64 -5.19
CA ASP A 92 13.42 -7.04 -6.53
C ASP A 92 12.03 -6.43 -6.84
N ALA A 93 11.21 -6.12 -5.84
CA ALA A 93 9.83 -5.74 -6.11
C ALA A 93 9.71 -4.30 -6.67
N GLU A 94 8.92 -4.14 -7.74
CA GLU A 94 8.57 -2.82 -8.29
C GLU A 94 7.92 -1.93 -7.22
N PRO A 95 7.96 -0.59 -7.35
CA PRO A 95 7.38 0.31 -6.37
C PRO A 95 5.91 -0.02 -6.05
N GLY A 96 5.66 -0.45 -4.81
CA GLY A 96 4.32 -0.81 -4.31
C GLY A 96 3.92 -2.26 -4.54
N THR A 97 4.78 -3.04 -5.19
CA THR A 97 4.72 -4.49 -5.26
C THR A 97 5.68 -5.07 -4.22
N TYR A 98 5.39 -6.27 -3.72
CA TYR A 98 6.20 -7.01 -2.76
C TYR A 98 6.18 -8.49 -3.16
N ARG A 99 7.35 -9.13 -3.16
CA ARG A 99 7.51 -10.51 -3.60
C ARG A 99 7.95 -11.40 -2.46
N PHE A 100 7.37 -12.59 -2.41
CA PHE A 100 7.60 -13.57 -1.37
C PHE A 100 7.87 -14.93 -2.00
N GLN A 101 9.00 -15.53 -1.65
CA GLN A 101 9.31 -16.90 -2.00
C GLN A 101 8.83 -17.84 -0.89
N ALA A 102 8.02 -18.82 -1.25
CA ALA A 102 7.51 -19.82 -0.33
C ALA A 102 7.33 -21.17 -1.02
N THR A 103 7.25 -22.24 -0.23
CA THR A 103 6.95 -23.58 -0.73
C THR A 103 5.47 -23.88 -0.56
N LEU A 104 4.75 -24.10 -1.66
CA LEU A 104 3.35 -24.53 -1.67
C LEU A 104 3.34 -26.06 -1.83
N GLY A 105 3.46 -26.79 -0.72
CA GLY A 105 3.70 -28.25 -0.76
C GLY A 105 2.58 -29.08 -1.39
N MET A 106 1.37 -28.52 -1.49
CA MET A 106 0.21 -29.20 -2.06
C MET A 106 -0.71 -28.21 -2.78
N ALA A 107 -1.47 -28.72 -3.75
CA ALA A 107 -2.57 -28.00 -4.35
C ALA A 107 -3.67 -27.74 -3.31
N GLY A 108 -4.41 -26.64 -3.46
CA GLY A 108 -5.45 -26.22 -2.52
C GLY A 108 -5.43 -24.73 -2.21
N ARG A 109 -6.20 -24.30 -1.22
CA ARG A 109 -6.28 -22.90 -0.80
C ARG A 109 -5.31 -22.62 0.33
N TRP A 110 -4.35 -21.75 0.06
CA TRP A 110 -3.38 -21.25 1.01
C TRP A 110 -3.76 -19.83 1.42
N GLN A 111 -3.58 -19.48 2.68
CA GLN A 111 -3.80 -18.14 3.20
C GLN A 111 -2.47 -17.48 3.53
N LEU A 112 -2.18 -16.38 2.86
CA LEU A 112 -1.07 -15.48 3.15
C LEU A 112 -1.57 -14.32 4.01
N THR A 113 -1.18 -14.31 5.28
CA THR A 113 -1.39 -13.19 6.19
C THR A 113 -0.18 -12.26 6.14
N LEU A 114 -0.44 -10.98 5.85
CA LEU A 114 0.57 -9.92 5.78
C LEU A 114 0.25 -8.82 6.78
N GLY A 115 1.25 -8.48 7.59
CA GLY A 115 1.26 -7.30 8.46
C GLY A 115 2.29 -6.29 7.98
N ALA A 116 1.87 -5.05 7.76
CA ALA A 116 2.71 -4.00 7.23
C ALA A 116 2.49 -2.62 7.88
N LYS A 117 3.54 -1.82 7.91
CA LYS A 117 3.48 -0.39 8.24
C LYS A 117 3.65 0.44 6.99
N ILE A 118 2.77 1.42 6.82
CA ILE A 118 2.78 2.34 5.69
C ILE A 118 3.36 3.67 6.15
N GLN A 119 4.32 4.21 5.40
CA GLN A 119 4.98 5.46 5.75
C GLN A 119 3.98 6.61 5.73
N GLY A 120 3.94 7.37 6.82
CA GLY A 120 3.01 8.48 7.00
C GLY A 120 1.67 8.08 7.62
N GLU A 121 1.32 6.80 7.69
CA GLU A 121 0.06 6.35 8.29
C GLU A 121 0.21 5.87 9.72
N THR A 122 -0.82 6.14 10.52
CA THR A 122 -0.88 5.71 11.92
C THR A 122 -1.66 4.41 12.01
N GLY A 123 -0.95 3.29 12.17
CA GLY A 123 -1.57 1.98 12.32
C GLY A 123 -0.73 0.84 11.78
N THR A 124 -1.34 -0.35 11.74
CA THR A 124 -0.80 -1.55 11.11
C THR A 124 -1.83 -2.07 10.13
N LEU A 125 -1.43 -2.26 8.87
CA LEU A 125 -2.24 -2.95 7.89
C LEU A 125 -2.07 -4.45 8.10
N GLU A 126 -3.17 -5.14 8.41
CA GLU A 126 -3.22 -6.60 8.39
C GLU A 126 -4.22 -7.06 7.33
N ASN A 127 -3.77 -7.86 6.36
CA ASN A 127 -4.66 -8.50 5.40
C ASN A 127 -4.37 -9.99 5.28
N LYS A 128 -5.43 -10.72 4.94
CA LYS A 128 -5.39 -12.16 4.66
C LYS A 128 -5.76 -12.35 3.21
N LEU A 129 -4.85 -12.96 2.46
CA LEU A 129 -4.97 -13.19 1.03
C LEU A 129 -5.10 -14.69 0.80
N VAL A 130 -6.07 -15.11 0.00
CA VAL A 130 -6.22 -16.53 -0.36
C VAL A 130 -5.58 -16.76 -1.72
N ILE A 131 -4.62 -17.68 -1.75
CA ILE A 131 -3.87 -18.13 -2.92
C ILE A 131 -4.37 -19.52 -3.28
N THR A 132 -4.68 -19.75 -4.54
CA THR A 132 -5.02 -21.07 -5.05
C THR A 132 -3.77 -21.74 -5.60
N ALA A 133 -3.28 -22.75 -4.88
CA ALA A 133 -2.23 -23.62 -5.37
C ALA A 133 -2.83 -24.65 -6.34
N GLN A 134 -2.36 -24.65 -7.59
CA GLN A 134 -2.77 -25.60 -8.62
C GLN A 134 -1.73 -26.72 -8.78
N PRO A 135 -2.14 -27.93 -9.18
CA PRO A 135 -1.21 -29.02 -9.44
C PRO A 135 -0.22 -28.72 -10.59
#